data_AF-A0A4V1UJ41-F1
#
_entry.id   AF-A0A4V1UJ41-F1
#
_cell.length_a   1.000
_cell.length_b   1.000
_cell.length_c   1.000
_cell.angle_alpha   90.00
_cell.angle_beta   90.00
_cell.angle_gamma   90.00
#
_symmetry.space_group_name_H-M   'P 1'
#
loop_
_entity.id
_entity.type
_entity.pdbx_description
1 polymer ?
#
loop_
_entity_poly.entity_id
_entity_poly.type
_entity_poly.pdbx_seq_one_letter_code
_entity_poly.pdbx_strand_id
1 'polypeptide(L)' 'MGWNTFAGAGDDALDMPRLRGDWAQLHRGDAEPLPEDPAVLEAWLLFHNGAFEQAAQAGLAAGGDGITVANKA' A
#
# COMPACT_ATOMS: atom_id res chain seq x y z
N MET A 1 7.60 21.57 3.71
CA MET A 1 6.21 21.10 3.86
C MET A 1 6.28 19.71 4.47
N GLY A 2 5.46 19.40 5.46
CA GLY A 2 5.46 18.09 6.14
C GLY A 2 4.11 17.40 5.93
N TRP A 3 4.13 16.08 5.90
CA TRP A 3 2.92 15.26 5.84
C TRP A 3 2.19 15.35 7.19
N ASN A 4 0.85 15.44 7.15
CA ASN A 4 0.05 15.29 8.35
C ASN A 4 -0.14 13.79 8.63
N THR A 5 0.15 13.35 9.85
CA THR A 5 -0.02 11.96 10.25
C THR A 5 -1.50 11.64 10.43
N PHE A 6 -2.00 10.65 9.70
CA PHE A 6 -3.27 10.02 10.03
C PHE A 6 -3.03 9.01 11.16
N ALA A 7 -3.99 8.87 12.07
CA ALA A 7 -3.97 7.77 13.02
C ALA A 7 -4.01 6.47 12.19
N GLY A 8 -2.95 5.66 12.27
CA GLY A 8 -2.87 4.39 11.56
C GLY A 8 -4.00 3.44 11.96
N ALA A 9 -4.15 2.33 11.24
CA ALA A 9 -5.26 1.38 11.33
C ALA A 9 -5.58 0.77 12.73
N GLY A 10 -4.81 1.08 13.77
CA GLY A 10 -5.10 0.65 15.14
C GLY A 10 -5.20 -0.87 15.27
N ASP A 11 -6.19 -1.35 16.02
CA ASP A 11 -6.43 -2.79 16.22
C ASP A 11 -6.93 -3.52 14.95
N ASP A 12 -7.29 -2.77 13.90
CA ASP A 12 -7.79 -3.29 12.61
C ASP A 12 -6.71 -3.30 11.51
N ALA A 13 -5.42 -3.17 11.89
CA ALA A 13 -4.32 -3.18 10.94
C ALA A 13 -4.33 -4.42 10.02
N LEU A 14 -4.25 -4.16 8.71
CA LEU A 14 -4.14 -5.16 7.69
C LEU A 14 -2.78 -5.87 7.81
N ASP A 15 -2.78 -7.19 7.66
CA ASP A 15 -1.58 -8.01 7.54
C ASP A 15 -1.44 -8.55 6.10
N MET A 16 -0.27 -9.12 5.79
CA MET A 16 0.03 -9.57 4.43
C MET A 16 -0.92 -10.67 3.91
N PRO A 17 -1.35 -11.67 4.72
CA PRO A 17 -2.37 -12.63 4.32
C PRO A 17 -3.71 -11.97 3.95
N ARG A 18 -4.22 -11.05 4.78
CA ARG A 18 -5.48 -10.34 4.50
C ARG A 18 -5.35 -9.44 3.27
N LEU A 19 -4.24 -8.71 3.12
CA LEU A 19 -3.99 -7.90 1.92
C LEU A 19 -4.12 -8.72 0.63
N ARG A 20 -3.50 -9.91 0.58
CA ARG A 20 -3.59 -10.78 -0.59
C ARG A 20 -4.99 -11.36 -0.78
N GLY A 21 -5.66 -11.74 0.31
CA GLY A 21 -7.01 -12.31 0.29
C GLY A 21 -8.07 -11.32 -0.21
N ASP A 22 -7.96 -10.07 0.23
CA ASP A 22 -8.95 -9.01 -0.03
C ASP A 22 -8.57 -8.13 -1.24
N TRP A 23 -7.46 -8.43 -1.93
CA TRP A 23 -6.90 -7.60 -2.99
C TRP A 23 -7.93 -7.11 -4.01
N ALA A 24 -8.72 -8.02 -4.58
CA ALA A 24 -9.73 -7.68 -5.59
C ALA A 24 -10.86 -6.79 -5.04
N GLN A 25 -11.13 -6.85 -3.73
CA GLN A 25 -12.09 -5.96 -3.08
C GLN A 25 -11.48 -4.58 -2.86
N LEU A 26 -10.25 -4.50 -2.35
CA LEU A 26 -9.51 -3.25 -2.13
C LEU A 26 -9.31 -2.48 -3.44
N HIS A 27 -9.05 -3.20 -4.54
CA HIS A 27 -8.77 -2.65 -5.87
C HIS A 27 -9.94 -2.77 -6.84
N ARG A 28 -11.18 -2.82 -6.34
CA ARG A 28 -12.37 -2.89 -7.21
C ARG A 28 -12.50 -1.66 -8.13
N GLY A 29 -12.02 -0.51 -7.67
CA GLY A 29 -12.16 0.76 -8.39
C GLY A 29 -11.11 0.98 -9.50
N ASP A 30 -9.90 0.44 -9.33
CA ASP A 30 -8.77 0.64 -10.23
C ASP A 30 -8.29 -0.65 -10.93
N ALA A 31 -8.75 -1.82 -10.46
CA ALA A 31 -8.42 -3.13 -10.99
C ALA A 31 -6.91 -3.41 -11.04
N GLU A 32 -6.15 -2.90 -10.07
CA GLU A 32 -4.71 -3.19 -9.97
C GLU A 32 -4.48 -4.70 -9.90
N PRO A 33 -3.55 -5.27 -10.70
CA PRO A 33 -3.17 -6.67 -10.58
C PRO A 33 -2.44 -6.89 -9.25
N LEU A 34 -2.59 -8.09 -8.67
CA LEU A 34 -1.85 -8.45 -7.45
C LEU A 34 -0.35 -8.56 -7.80
N PRO A 35 0.52 -7.72 -7.23
CA PRO A 35 1.94 -7.77 -7.53
C PRO A 35 2.59 -9.03 -6.94
N GLU A 36 3.57 -9.57 -7.66
CA GLU A 36 4.37 -10.72 -7.20
C GLU A 36 5.55 -10.28 -6.33
N ASP A 37 6.05 -9.05 -6.52
CA ASP A 37 7.18 -8.50 -5.78
C ASP A 37 6.79 -8.22 -4.31
N PRO A 38 7.46 -8.87 -3.34
CA PRO A 38 7.24 -8.61 -1.92
C PRO A 38 7.39 -7.14 -1.50
N ALA A 39 8.31 -6.39 -2.12
CA ALA A 39 8.55 -4.98 -1.78
C ALA A 39 7.36 -4.09 -2.20
N VAL A 40 6.74 -4.40 -3.35
CA VAL A 40 5.55 -3.70 -3.82
C VAL A 40 4.35 -4.03 -2.94
N LEU A 41 4.21 -5.29 -2.51
CA LEU A 41 3.16 -5.70 -1.56
C LEU A 41 3.31 -5.02 -0.19
N GLU A 42 4.53 -4.86 0.31
CA GLU A 42 4.78 -4.14 1.56
C GLU A 42 4.41 -2.65 1.45
N ALA A 43 4.69 -2.01 0.32
CA ALA A 43 4.25 -0.64 0.05
C ALA A 43 2.71 -0.52 0.03
N TRP A 44 2.00 -1.48 -0.57
CA TRP A 44 0.54 -1.53 -0.53
C TRP A 44 -0.02 -1.81 0.86
N LEU A 45 0.66 -2.62 1.67
CA LEU A 45 0.29 -2.85 3.06
C LEU A 45 0.36 -1.55 3.88
N LEU A 46 1.42 -0.77 3.69
CA LEU A 46 1.56 0.56 4.31
C LEU A 46 0.45 1.49 3.84
N PHE A 47 0.15 1.52 2.55
CA PHE A 47 -0.90 2.35 1.95
C PHE A 47 -2.27 2.06 2.56
N HIS A 48 -2.69 0.78 2.58
CA HIS A 48 -4.00 0.39 3.11
C HIS A 48 -4.11 0.51 4.63
N ASN A 49 -2.96 0.59 5.34
CA ASN A 49 -2.92 0.92 6.77
C ASN A 49 -2.82 2.42 7.06
N GLY A 50 -2.88 3.28 6.03
CA GLY A 50 -2.85 4.74 6.17
C GLY A 50 -1.46 5.35 6.38
N ALA A 51 -0.40 4.56 6.27
CA ALA A 51 0.99 5.02 6.39
C ALA A 51 1.50 5.61 5.06
N PHE A 52 0.81 6.61 4.54
CA PHE A 52 1.00 7.13 3.18
C PHE A 52 2.41 7.61 2.88
N GLU A 53 3.04 8.39 3.76
CA GLU A 53 4.43 8.83 3.52
C GLU A 53 5.40 7.64 3.39
N GLN A 54 5.23 6.62 4.23
CA GLN A 54 6.06 5.41 4.18
C GLN A 54 5.75 4.57 2.93
N ALA A 55 4.47 4.47 2.55
CA ALA A 55 4.04 3.80 1.32
C ALA A 55 4.62 4.47 0.07
N ALA A 56 4.63 5.81 0.04
CA ALA A 56 5.23 6.59 -1.03
C ALA A 56 6.72 6.29 -1.19
N GLN A 57 7.46 6.32 -0.07
CA GLN A 57 8.89 6.03 -0.06
C GLN A 57 9.20 4.58 -0.45
N ALA A 58 8.44 3.62 0.10
CA ALA A 58 8.60 2.20 -0.21
C ALA A 58 8.30 1.89 -1.69
N GLY A 59 7.24 2.48 -2.24
CA GLY A 59 6.89 2.33 -3.66
C GLY A 59 7.97 2.90 -4.59
N LEU A 60 8.53 4.07 -4.27
CA LEU A 60 9.64 4.65 -5.03
C LEU A 60 10.90 3.77 -4.96
N ALA A 61 11.19 3.20 -3.79
CA ALA A 61 12.33 2.32 -3.60
C ALA A 61 12.18 0.99 -4.37
N ALA A 62 10.97 0.43 -4.44
CA ALA A 62 10.68 -0.77 -5.21
C ALA A 62 10.78 -0.53 -6.73
N GLY A 63 10.42 0.66 -7.21
CA GLY A 63 10.37 0.96 -8.64
C GLY A 63 9.32 0.09 -9.37
N GLY A 64 9.34 0.06 -10.70
CA GLY A 64 8.42 -0.78 -11.48
C GLY A 64 6.95 -0.58 -11.07
N ASP A 65 6.27 -1.67 -10.71
CA ASP A 65 4.88 -1.66 -10.22
C ASP A 65 4.71 -0.87 -8.91
N GLY A 66 5.79 -0.70 -8.14
CA GLY A 66 5.86 0.14 -6.94
C GLY A 66 5.64 1.64 -7.21
N ILE A 67 5.87 2.11 -8.44
CA ILE A 67 5.58 3.50 -8.81
C ILE A 67 4.07 3.80 -8.71
N THR A 68 3.22 2.80 -8.92
CA THR A 68 1.77 2.97 -8.82
C THR A 68 1.32 3.28 -7.39
N VAL A 69 1.78 2.51 -6.40
CA VAL A 69 1.46 2.78 -4.99
C VAL A 69 2.10 4.08 -4.52
N ALA A 70 3.30 4.40 -5.02
CA ALA A 70 3.97 5.66 -4.69
C ALA A 70 3.17 6.90 -5.11
N ASN A 71 2.48 6.84 -6.24
CA ASN A 71 1.66 7.94 -6.75
C ASN A 71 0.28 8.02 -6.08
N LYS A 72 -0.21 6.92 -5.50
CA LYS A 72 -1.52 6.86 -4.84
C LYS A 72 -1.47 7.28 -3.37
N ALA A 73 -0.33 7.05 -2.72
CA ALA A 73 -0.07 7.41 -1.33
C ALA A 73 0.01 8.94 -1.15
#